data_AF-A0A1X3DE03-F1
#
_entry.id   AF-A0A1X3DE03-F1
#
_cell.length_a   1.000
_cell.length_b   1.000
_cell.length_c   1.000
_cell.angle_alpha   90.00
_cell.angle_beta   90.00
_cell.angle_gamma   90.00
#
_symmetry.space_group_name_H-M   'P 1'
#
loop_
_entity.id
_entity.type
_entity.pdbx_description
1 polymer ?
#
loop_
_entity_poly.entity_id
_entity_poly.type
_entity_poly.pdbx_seq_one_letter_code
_entity_poly.pdbx_strand_id
1 'polypeptide(L)'
;MKPQLTTITATLLLAACSAPPETGRADSQPANKETVKMSENKTPPTTQREILERMLEMMKTSESIKDFTRERLEQVFGIKMRPHESDADSYVFSKQLTDNWWWEIEKYEDQVEKLDGFRFSFIEAFHNNHKDNEKPDFTEICDMDFDEFVQKVEKLGFTQKPVIVQDGMQMGVYLNKEDLQIEAAPWYYYPKNNPTEKRACIRKISIV
;
A
#
# COMPACT_ATOMS: atom_id res chain seq x y z
N MET A 1 -27.35 55.04 -14.73
CA MET A 1 -28.64 55.47 -14.16
C MET A 1 -28.97 54.60 -12.97
N LYS A 2 -29.05 55.18 -11.77
CA LYS A 2 -29.69 54.63 -10.56
C LYS A 2 -31.14 55.14 -10.53
N PRO A 3 -32.07 54.36 -9.94
CA PRO A 3 -32.77 54.81 -8.73
C PRO A 3 -32.78 53.65 -7.70
N GLN A 4 -32.48 53.82 -6.41
CA GLN A 4 -33.05 54.62 -5.30
C GLN A 4 -33.54 53.62 -4.24
N LEU A 5 -33.09 53.86 -3.01
CA LEU A 5 -33.35 53.11 -1.79
C LEU A 5 -34.84 53.13 -1.41
N THR A 6 -35.26 52.13 -0.64
CA THR A 6 -36.28 52.35 0.39
C THR A 6 -35.86 51.63 1.67
N THR A 7 -35.55 52.46 2.67
CA THR A 7 -35.25 52.09 4.06
C THR A 7 -36.57 51.84 4.78
N ILE A 8 -36.68 50.73 5.53
CA ILE A 8 -37.66 50.61 6.62
C ILE A 8 -36.89 50.24 7.89
N THR A 9 -36.82 51.21 8.79
CA THR A 9 -36.33 51.10 10.16
C THR A 9 -37.54 50.79 11.05
N ALA A 10 -37.46 49.76 11.89
CA ALA A 10 -38.37 49.59 13.03
C ALA A 10 -37.57 49.10 14.24
N THR A 11 -37.81 49.77 15.36
CA THR A 11 -36.95 49.87 16.54
C THR A 11 -37.44 48.94 17.67
N LEU A 12 -36.47 48.28 18.33
CA LEU A 12 -36.41 47.72 19.70
C LEU A 12 -37.67 47.20 20.42
N LEU A 13 -37.57 45.96 20.92
CA LEU A 13 -38.05 45.56 22.26
C LEU A 13 -36.98 44.67 22.92
N LEU A 14 -36.36 45.20 23.98
CA LEU A 14 -35.53 44.46 24.93
C LEU A 14 -36.45 43.64 25.84
N ALA A 15 -36.26 42.33 25.87
CA ALA A 15 -36.72 41.48 26.96
C ALA A 15 -35.48 40.91 27.65
N ALA A 16 -35.09 41.55 28.76
CA ALA A 16 -34.11 41.03 29.69
C ALA A 16 -34.79 39.97 30.57
N CYS A 17 -34.41 38.70 30.43
CA CYS A 17 -34.70 37.68 31.42
C CYS A 17 -33.49 37.54 32.35
N SER A 18 -33.59 38.11 33.53
CA SER A 18 -32.70 37.84 34.66
C SER A 18 -33.00 36.46 35.22
N ALA A 19 -32.07 35.51 35.07
CA ALA A 19 -32.08 34.25 35.83
C ALA A 19 -31.26 34.42 37.12
N PRO A 20 -31.70 33.84 38.26
CA PRO A 20 -31.02 33.95 39.54
C PRO A 20 -29.66 33.20 39.57
N PRO A 21 -28.74 33.57 40.49
CA PRO A 21 -27.48 32.87 40.63
C PRO A 21 -27.70 31.62 41.49
N GLU A 22 -27.74 30.45 40.86
CA GLU A 22 -27.54 29.19 41.58
C GLU A 22 -26.08 28.77 41.47
N THR A 23 -25.39 28.98 42.59
CA THR A 23 -24.10 28.39 42.93
C THR A 23 -24.29 26.86 43.01
N GLY A 24 -24.09 26.19 41.88
CA GLY A 24 -24.18 24.75 41.74
C GLY A 24 -22.98 24.21 40.98
N ARG A 25 -21.92 23.89 41.73
CA ARG A 25 -20.91 22.84 41.48
C ARG A 25 -20.72 22.44 39.99
N ALA A 26 -19.71 23.02 39.34
CA ALA A 26 -19.15 22.46 38.11
C ALA A 26 -18.49 21.11 38.45
N ASP A 27 -19.26 20.03 38.35
CA ASP A 27 -18.69 18.70 38.21
C ASP A 27 -18.00 18.63 36.84
N SER A 28 -16.68 18.57 36.90
CA SER A 28 -15.78 18.34 35.79
C SER A 28 -16.15 17.03 35.11
N GLN A 29 -16.98 17.09 34.07
CA GLN A 29 -17.18 15.98 33.17
C GLN A 29 -15.90 15.89 32.30
N PRO A 30 -15.09 14.82 32.40
CA PRO A 30 -13.97 14.67 31.50
C PRO A 30 -14.56 14.44 30.11
N ALA A 31 -14.30 15.40 29.21
CA ALA A 31 -14.45 15.17 27.78
C ALA A 31 -13.64 13.91 27.47
N ASN A 32 -14.35 12.81 27.21
CA ASN A 32 -13.77 11.58 26.72
C ASN A 32 -13.20 11.90 25.34
N LYS A 33 -11.96 12.38 25.32
CA LYS A 33 -11.09 12.23 24.17
C LYS A 33 -10.95 10.73 23.99
N GLU A 34 -11.81 10.16 23.15
CA GLU A 34 -11.50 8.94 22.44
C GLU A 34 -10.17 9.20 21.76
N THR A 35 -9.12 8.80 22.48
CA THR A 35 -7.79 8.68 21.94
C THR A 35 -7.96 7.51 21.01
N VAL A 36 -8.13 7.80 19.72
CA VAL A 36 -7.96 6.80 18.66
C VAL A 36 -6.65 6.11 19.01
N LYS A 37 -6.74 4.86 19.49
CA LYS A 37 -5.58 4.10 19.90
C LYS A 37 -4.68 4.05 18.67
N MET A 38 -3.57 4.78 18.74
CA MET A 38 -2.51 4.71 17.76
C MET A 38 -2.09 3.25 17.69
N SER A 39 -2.26 2.69 16.49
CA SER A 39 -1.89 1.36 15.99
C SER A 39 -1.36 0.35 17.02
N GLU A 40 -2.03 -0.80 17.14
CA GLU A 40 -1.32 -2.03 17.48
C GLU A 40 -0.13 -2.15 16.51
N ASN A 41 1.10 -2.21 17.04
CA ASN A 41 2.27 -2.48 16.22
C ASN A 41 2.09 -3.88 15.63
N LYS A 42 1.70 -3.96 14.35
CA LYS A 42 1.67 -5.22 13.62
C LYS A 42 3.08 -5.82 13.63
N THR A 43 3.17 -7.13 13.82
CA THR A 43 4.45 -7.84 13.69
C THR A 43 4.80 -7.93 12.19
N PRO A 44 6.10 -7.83 11.82
CA PRO A 44 6.53 -8.05 10.45
C PRO A 44 5.99 -9.38 9.90
N PRO A 45 5.48 -9.43 8.65
CA PRO A 45 5.07 -10.69 8.04
C PRO A 45 6.28 -11.61 7.86
N THR A 46 6.02 -12.91 7.93
CA THR A 46 7.02 -13.98 7.95
C THR A 46 6.86 -14.99 6.81
N THR A 47 5.75 -14.94 6.07
CA THR A 47 5.50 -15.76 4.88
C THR A 47 5.19 -14.90 3.66
N GLN A 48 5.35 -15.46 2.46
CA GLN A 48 4.98 -14.77 1.23
C GLN A 48 3.49 -14.41 1.20
N ARG A 49 2.61 -15.33 1.65
CA ARG A 49 1.18 -15.08 1.73
C ARG A 49 0.86 -13.88 2.63
N GLU A 50 1.44 -13.83 3.83
CA GLU A 50 1.23 -12.69 4.75
C GLU A 50 1.71 -11.38 4.12
N ILE A 51 2.87 -11.38 3.45
CA ILE A 51 3.40 -10.19 2.77
C ILE A 51 2.43 -9.71 1.69
N LEU A 52 1.94 -10.61 0.82
CA LEU A 52 0.99 -10.25 -0.23
C LEU A 52 -0.37 -9.81 0.33
N GLU A 53 -0.82 -10.39 1.45
CA GLU A 53 -2.03 -9.93 2.14
C GLU A 53 -1.87 -8.49 2.69
N ARG A 54 -0.68 -8.13 3.19
CA ARG A 54 -0.39 -6.73 3.56
C ARG A 54 -0.37 -5.80 2.35
N MET A 55 0.13 -6.27 1.20
CA MET A 55 0.07 -5.51 -0.04
C MET A 55 -1.37 -5.29 -0.50
N LEU A 56 -2.22 -6.33 -0.43
CA LEU A 56 -3.65 -6.21 -0.72
C LEU A 56 -4.34 -5.22 0.24
N GLU A 57 -3.94 -5.20 1.52
CA GLU A 57 -4.41 -4.20 2.50
C GLU A 57 -4.04 -2.77 2.08
N MET A 58 -2.78 -2.55 1.68
CA MET A 58 -2.35 -1.26 1.12
C MET A 58 -3.19 -0.85 -0.09
N MET A 59 -3.29 -1.73 -1.09
CA MET A 59 -4.00 -1.48 -2.34
C MET A 59 -5.49 -1.18 -2.14
N LYS A 60 -6.13 -1.86 -1.19
CA LYS A 60 -7.56 -1.68 -0.89
C LYS A 60 -7.89 -0.23 -0.51
N THR A 61 -7.01 0.41 0.26
CA THR A 61 -7.24 1.72 0.87
C THR A 61 -6.45 2.84 0.20
N SER A 62 -5.77 2.59 -0.92
CA SER A 62 -5.02 3.59 -1.68
C SER A 62 -5.81 4.05 -2.91
N GLU A 63 -5.68 5.34 -3.22
CA GLU A 63 -6.21 5.98 -4.42
C GLU A 63 -5.07 6.35 -5.38
N SER A 64 -3.85 6.55 -4.87
CA SER A 64 -2.68 6.89 -5.69
C SER A 64 -1.36 6.40 -5.08
N ILE A 65 -0.26 6.57 -5.82
CA ILE A 65 1.10 6.30 -5.32
C ILE A 65 1.46 7.14 -4.08
N LYS A 66 0.83 8.30 -3.89
CA LYS A 66 1.08 9.18 -2.74
C LYS A 66 0.65 8.56 -1.41
N ASP A 67 -0.27 7.59 -1.45
CA ASP A 67 -0.72 6.89 -0.25
C ASP A 67 0.29 5.83 0.21
N PHE A 68 1.25 5.48 -0.64
CA PHE A 68 2.40 4.66 -0.25
C PHE A 68 3.40 5.62 0.39
N THR A 69 3.10 6.05 1.61
CA THR A 69 4.04 6.80 2.45
C THR A 69 4.83 5.84 3.33
N ARG A 70 5.97 6.31 3.83
CA ARG A 70 6.78 5.56 4.79
C ARG A 70 5.95 5.11 5.99
N GLU A 71 5.24 6.02 6.63
CA GLU A 71 4.47 5.77 7.85
C GLU A 71 3.40 4.71 7.62
N ARG A 72 2.71 4.77 6.47
CA ARG A 72 1.65 3.82 6.14
C ARG A 72 2.21 2.43 5.82
N LEU A 73 3.36 2.34 5.16
CA LEU A 73 4.06 1.07 4.94
C LEU A 73 4.54 0.46 6.26
N GLU A 74 5.18 1.26 7.13
CA GLU A 74 5.61 0.81 8.45
C GLU A 74 4.42 0.32 9.29
N GLN A 75 3.29 1.02 9.23
CA GLN A 75 2.06 0.64 9.94
C GLN A 75 1.42 -0.65 9.39
N VAL A 76 1.28 -0.78 8.07
CA VAL A 76 0.57 -1.93 7.46
C VAL A 76 1.42 -3.20 7.52
N PHE A 77 2.72 -3.08 7.26
CA PHE A 77 3.64 -4.23 7.26
C PHE A 77 4.29 -4.49 8.61
N GLY A 78 4.24 -3.57 9.58
CA GLY A 78 4.93 -3.76 10.86
C GLY A 78 6.45 -3.70 10.75
N ILE A 79 6.97 -3.02 9.73
CA ILE A 79 8.41 -2.92 9.43
C ILE A 79 8.94 -1.53 9.73
N LYS A 80 10.26 -1.35 9.62
CA LYS A 80 10.90 -0.04 9.67
C LYS A 80 11.61 0.22 8.34
N MET A 81 11.18 1.24 7.62
CA MET A 81 11.81 1.66 6.37
C MET A 81 13.06 2.49 6.69
N ARG A 82 14.07 2.38 5.83
CA ARG A 82 15.27 3.25 5.88
C ARG A 82 15.14 4.31 4.78
N PRO A 83 15.47 5.58 5.03
CA PRO A 83 15.57 6.55 3.95
C PRO A 83 16.67 6.14 2.97
N HIS A 84 16.53 6.53 1.70
CA HIS A 84 17.59 6.37 0.72
C HIS A 84 18.70 7.40 1.00
N GLU A 85 19.98 7.03 0.81
CA GLU A 85 21.10 7.92 1.19
C GLU A 85 21.16 9.20 0.35
N SER A 86 20.69 9.13 -0.89
CA SER A 86 20.74 10.23 -1.86
C SER A 86 19.47 11.07 -1.92
N ASP A 87 18.37 10.62 -1.31
CA ASP A 87 17.05 11.26 -1.42
C ASP A 87 16.20 10.92 -0.18
N ALA A 88 15.80 11.96 0.56
CA ALA A 88 15.03 11.81 1.79
C ALA A 88 13.58 11.39 1.55
N ASP A 89 13.04 11.63 0.35
CA ASP A 89 11.67 11.24 -0.02
C ASP A 89 11.61 9.80 -0.56
N SER A 90 12.77 9.26 -0.95
CA SER A 90 12.96 7.84 -1.28
C SER A 90 13.25 7.01 -0.03
N TYR A 91 12.76 5.77 -0.01
CA TYR A 91 12.98 4.88 1.13
C TYR A 91 12.97 3.41 0.69
N VAL A 92 13.66 2.59 1.47
CA VAL A 92 13.89 1.17 1.18
C VAL A 92 13.77 0.30 2.42
N PHE A 93 13.29 -0.92 2.21
CA PHE A 93 13.31 -2.01 3.15
C PHE A 93 13.72 -3.29 2.43
N SER A 94 14.51 -4.12 3.10
CA SER A 94 14.91 -5.43 2.61
C SER A 94 15.07 -6.36 3.81
N LYS A 95 14.49 -7.56 3.73
CA LYS A 95 14.59 -8.58 4.79
C LYS A 95 14.58 -9.98 4.20
N GLN A 96 15.38 -10.85 4.79
CA GLN A 96 15.39 -12.27 4.49
C GLN A 96 14.03 -12.90 4.85
N LEU A 97 13.44 -13.61 3.90
CA LEU A 97 12.21 -14.38 4.05
C LEU A 97 12.51 -15.84 4.38
N THR A 98 13.45 -16.43 3.63
CA THR A 98 13.98 -17.78 3.86
C THR A 98 15.48 -17.79 3.59
N ASP A 99 16.14 -18.94 3.74
CA ASP A 99 17.55 -19.06 3.38
C ASP A 99 17.82 -18.59 1.95
N ASN A 100 16.91 -18.88 1.01
CA ASN A 100 17.09 -18.57 -0.40
C ASN A 100 16.42 -17.28 -0.89
N TRP A 101 15.56 -16.66 -0.08
CA TRP A 101 14.69 -15.59 -0.54
C TRP A 101 14.72 -14.37 0.36
N TRP A 102 14.69 -13.20 -0.26
CA TRP A 102 14.47 -11.91 0.40
C TRP A 102 13.25 -11.24 -0.21
N TRP A 103 12.69 -10.29 0.52
CA TRP A 103 11.66 -9.40 0.01
C TRP A 103 12.02 -7.95 0.28
N GLU A 104 11.63 -7.10 -0.66
CA GLU A 104 12.02 -5.70 -0.69
C GLU A 104 10.83 -4.80 -0.98
N ILE A 105 10.86 -3.61 -0.39
CA ILE A 105 10.00 -2.48 -0.72
C ILE A 105 10.90 -1.28 -0.97
N GLU A 106 10.65 -0.58 -2.07
CA GLU A 106 11.36 0.62 -2.47
C GLU A 106 10.36 1.65 -2.98
N LYS A 107 10.46 2.89 -2.50
CA LYS A 107 9.92 4.07 -3.18
C LYS A 107 11.10 4.90 -3.66
N TYR A 108 11.04 5.32 -4.90
CA TYR A 108 12.10 6.07 -5.57
C TYR A 108 11.51 7.20 -6.42
N GLU A 109 12.29 8.26 -6.66
CA GLU A 109 11.99 9.24 -7.71
C GLU A 109 12.72 8.82 -9.01
N ASP A 110 11.97 8.64 -10.10
CA ASP A 110 12.58 8.50 -11.43
C ASP A 110 13.31 9.80 -11.80
N GLN A 111 14.63 9.71 -11.99
CA GLN A 111 15.46 10.89 -12.19
C GLN A 111 15.25 11.58 -13.54
N VAL A 112 14.66 10.88 -14.52
CA VAL A 112 14.42 11.38 -15.88
C VAL A 112 13.04 12.01 -15.95
N GLU A 113 12.01 11.31 -15.50
CA GLU A 113 10.61 11.74 -15.60
C GLU A 113 10.15 12.58 -14.41
N LYS A 114 10.93 12.58 -13.31
CA LYS A 114 10.57 13.25 -12.04
C LYS A 114 9.21 12.79 -11.51
N LEU A 115 8.95 11.50 -11.68
CA LEU A 115 7.78 10.81 -11.19
C LEU A 115 8.15 9.87 -10.06
N ASP A 116 7.25 9.78 -9.09
CA ASP A 116 7.34 8.79 -8.03
C ASP A 116 7.18 7.38 -8.61
N GLY A 117 8.02 6.46 -8.17
CA GLY A 117 7.92 5.03 -8.42
C GLY A 117 7.82 4.27 -7.10
N PHE A 118 7.06 3.18 -7.11
CA PHE A 118 7.04 2.22 -6.01
C PHE A 118 7.27 0.82 -6.55
N ARG A 119 8.10 0.05 -5.85
CA ARG A 119 8.41 -1.34 -6.17
C ARG A 119 8.38 -2.20 -4.93
N PHE A 120 7.71 -3.34 -5.08
CA PHE A 120 7.81 -4.47 -4.19
C PHE A 120 8.35 -5.66 -4.98
N SER A 121 9.26 -6.45 -4.40
CA SER A 121 9.79 -7.65 -5.06
C SER A 121 10.26 -8.73 -4.10
N PHE A 122 10.14 -9.98 -4.54
CA PHE A 122 10.91 -11.10 -4.01
C PHE A 122 12.20 -11.26 -4.82
N ILE A 123 13.34 -11.37 -4.14
CA ILE A 123 14.66 -11.50 -4.77
C ILE A 123 15.39 -12.75 -4.23
N GLU A 124 16.20 -13.36 -5.08
CA GLU A 124 17.05 -14.50 -4.71
C GLU A 124 18.17 -14.03 -3.75
N ALA A 125 18.46 -14.83 -2.72
CA ALA A 125 19.57 -14.55 -1.82
C ALA A 125 20.92 -14.78 -2.53
N PHE A 126 21.71 -13.71 -2.71
CA PHE A 126 23.00 -13.77 -3.40
C PHE A 126 24.11 -14.52 -2.64
N HIS A 127 23.88 -14.95 -1.39
CA HIS A 127 24.93 -15.44 -0.48
C HIS A 127 24.97 -16.95 -0.27
N ASN A 128 24.07 -17.70 -0.90
CA ASN A 128 24.09 -19.14 -0.76
C ASN A 128 25.03 -19.71 -1.81
N ASN A 129 25.89 -20.64 -1.39
CA ASN A 129 26.72 -21.50 -2.23
C ASN A 129 25.83 -22.43 -3.08
N HIS A 130 24.87 -21.88 -3.83
CA HIS A 130 24.28 -22.57 -4.95
C HIS A 130 25.47 -23.00 -5.80
N LYS A 131 25.64 -24.32 -5.98
CA LYS A 131 26.56 -24.82 -7.00
C LYS A 131 26.24 -24.03 -8.25
N ASP A 132 27.23 -23.34 -8.80
CA ASP A 132 27.09 -22.46 -9.95
C ASP A 132 26.05 -23.08 -10.91
N ASN A 133 24.87 -22.43 -11.03
CA ASN A 133 23.68 -22.81 -11.82
C ASN A 133 22.43 -23.40 -11.11
N GLU A 134 22.40 -23.67 -9.80
CA GLU A 134 21.14 -24.09 -9.14
C GLU A 134 20.33 -22.89 -8.62
N LYS A 135 19.33 -22.45 -9.40
CA LYS A 135 18.39 -21.40 -8.94
C LYS A 135 17.51 -21.92 -7.80
N PRO A 136 17.17 -21.08 -6.81
CA PRO A 136 16.22 -21.46 -5.77
C PRO A 136 14.87 -21.94 -6.32
N ASP A 137 14.22 -22.85 -5.59
CA ASP A 137 12.89 -23.32 -5.96
C ASP A 137 11.82 -22.31 -5.54
N PHE A 138 11.08 -21.76 -6.51
CA PHE A 138 10.01 -20.80 -6.25
C PHE A 138 8.87 -21.38 -5.43
N THR A 139 8.67 -22.70 -5.44
CA THR A 139 7.61 -23.31 -4.62
C THR A 139 7.79 -23.03 -3.13
N GLU A 140 9.01 -22.70 -2.70
CA GLU A 140 9.32 -22.34 -1.31
C GLU A 140 8.58 -21.08 -0.83
N ILE A 141 8.32 -20.13 -1.73
CA ILE A 141 7.71 -18.83 -1.41
C ILE A 141 6.46 -18.56 -2.26
N CYS A 142 5.77 -19.61 -2.75
CA CYS A 142 4.61 -19.45 -3.63
C CYS A 142 3.31 -19.95 -3.02
N ASP A 143 3.06 -19.59 -1.76
CA ASP A 143 1.83 -19.97 -1.07
C ASP A 143 0.60 -19.33 -1.71
N MET A 144 0.68 -18.04 -2.07
CA MET A 144 -0.31 -17.34 -2.91
C MET A 144 0.27 -17.20 -4.32
N ASP A 145 -0.30 -17.91 -5.27
CA ASP A 145 0.14 -17.84 -6.67
C ASP A 145 -0.32 -16.54 -7.36
N PHE A 146 0.15 -16.35 -8.60
CA PHE A 146 -0.17 -15.16 -9.38
C PHE A 146 -1.67 -15.00 -9.63
N ASP A 147 -2.37 -16.09 -9.97
CA ASP A 147 -3.78 -16.06 -10.32
C ASP A 147 -4.66 -15.77 -9.10
N GLU A 148 -4.34 -16.38 -7.94
CA GLU A 148 -5.00 -16.08 -6.67
C GLU A 148 -4.81 -14.60 -6.29
N PHE A 149 -3.60 -14.07 -6.43
CA PHE A 149 -3.33 -12.65 -6.15
C PHE A 149 -4.16 -11.75 -7.06
N VAL A 150 -4.14 -11.97 -8.37
CA VAL A 150 -4.90 -11.16 -9.34
C VAL A 150 -6.40 -11.22 -9.05
N GLN A 151 -6.97 -12.40 -8.79
CA GLN A 151 -8.38 -12.55 -8.43
C GLN A 151 -8.75 -11.82 -7.13
N LYS A 152 -7.84 -11.79 -6.14
CA LYS A 152 -8.04 -11.00 -4.92
C LYS A 152 -8.03 -9.50 -5.22
N VAL A 153 -7.14 -9.04 -6.10
CA VAL A 153 -7.09 -7.62 -6.52
C VAL A 153 -8.34 -7.21 -7.28
N GLU A 154 -8.87 -8.07 -8.17
CA GLU A 154 -10.14 -7.80 -8.87
C GLU A 154 -11.31 -7.65 -7.90
N LYS A 155 -11.36 -8.47 -6.84
CA LYS A 155 -12.37 -8.33 -5.76
C LYS A 155 -12.26 -7.02 -4.98
N LEU A 156 -11.14 -6.30 -5.07
CA LEU A 156 -10.96 -4.96 -4.50
C LEU A 156 -11.44 -3.84 -5.46
N GLY A 157 -11.98 -4.20 -6.63
CA GLY A 157 -12.53 -3.26 -7.62
C GLY A 157 -11.54 -2.86 -8.71
N PHE A 158 -10.37 -3.49 -8.80
CA PHE A 158 -9.44 -3.25 -9.89
C PHE A 158 -9.88 -3.98 -11.15
N THR A 159 -9.59 -3.39 -12.31
CA THR A 159 -9.70 -4.03 -13.62
C THR A 159 -8.32 -4.49 -14.08
N GLN A 160 -8.24 -5.67 -14.71
CA GLN A 160 -6.96 -6.19 -15.23
C GLN A 160 -6.86 -6.01 -16.75
N LYS A 161 -5.64 -5.74 -17.22
CA LYS A 161 -5.24 -5.75 -18.63
C LYS A 161 -3.93 -6.52 -18.77
N PRO A 162 -3.86 -7.57 -19.60
CA PRO A 162 -2.62 -8.34 -19.75
C PRO A 162 -1.51 -7.49 -20.39
N VAL A 163 -0.28 -7.68 -19.90
CA VAL A 163 0.93 -7.15 -20.51
C VAL A 163 1.46 -8.22 -21.47
N ILE A 164 1.22 -8.04 -22.76
CA ILE A 164 1.60 -9.00 -23.80
C ILE A 164 2.76 -8.41 -24.60
N VAL A 165 3.87 -9.13 -24.71
CA VAL A 165 5.00 -8.75 -25.58
C VAL A 165 4.78 -9.26 -27.02
N GLN A 166 5.61 -8.81 -27.96
CA GLN A 166 5.42 -9.03 -29.40
C GLN A 166 5.28 -10.50 -29.83
N ASP A 167 5.85 -11.45 -29.08
CA ASP A 167 5.76 -12.89 -29.34
C ASP A 167 4.50 -13.56 -28.75
N GLY A 168 3.60 -12.77 -28.13
CA GLY A 168 2.39 -13.25 -27.49
C GLY A 168 2.58 -13.72 -26.05
N MET A 169 3.79 -13.64 -25.48
CA MET A 169 4.01 -13.99 -24.08
C MET A 169 3.41 -12.94 -23.14
N GLN A 170 2.60 -13.39 -22.19
CA GLN A 170 2.12 -12.54 -21.09
C GLN A 170 3.24 -12.35 -20.06
N MET A 171 3.73 -11.12 -19.92
CA MET A 171 4.76 -10.74 -18.96
C MET A 171 4.21 -10.29 -17.60
N GLY A 172 2.90 -10.12 -17.49
CA GLY A 172 2.22 -9.66 -16.28
C GLY A 172 0.82 -9.13 -16.57
N VAL A 173 0.27 -8.38 -15.63
CA VAL A 173 -0.99 -7.65 -15.78
C VAL A 173 -0.86 -6.23 -15.24
N TYR A 174 -1.49 -5.27 -15.92
CA TYR A 174 -1.83 -3.97 -15.35
C TYR A 174 -3.16 -4.09 -14.60
N LEU A 175 -3.17 -3.69 -13.34
CA LEU A 175 -4.31 -3.64 -12.44
C LEU A 175 -4.64 -2.17 -12.23
N ASN A 176 -5.84 -1.74 -12.62
CA ASN A 176 -6.23 -0.34 -12.65
C ASN A 176 -7.46 -0.11 -11.77
N LYS A 177 -7.38 0.89 -10.90
CA LYS A 177 -8.52 1.41 -10.12
C LYS A 177 -8.34 2.92 -9.97
N GLU A 178 -9.24 3.68 -10.59
CA GLU A 178 -9.17 5.15 -10.58
C GLU A 178 -7.78 5.64 -11.05
N ASP A 179 -7.08 6.42 -10.23
CA ASP A 179 -5.75 6.96 -10.54
C ASP A 179 -4.60 6.03 -10.13
N LEU A 180 -4.91 4.82 -9.65
CA LEU A 180 -3.91 3.82 -9.25
C LEU A 180 -3.74 2.75 -10.33
N GLN A 181 -2.58 2.78 -10.99
CA GLN A 181 -2.13 1.75 -11.92
C GLN A 181 -1.01 0.92 -11.32
N ILE A 182 -1.17 -0.40 -11.34
CA ILE A 182 -0.24 -1.36 -10.76
C ILE A 182 0.16 -2.39 -11.81
N GLU A 183 1.45 -2.59 -12.02
CA GLU A 183 1.98 -3.72 -12.77
C GLU A 183 2.28 -4.87 -11.80
N ALA A 184 1.57 -6.00 -11.94
CA ALA A 184 1.91 -7.25 -11.28
C ALA A 184 2.61 -8.17 -12.28
N ALA A 185 3.88 -8.50 -12.00
CA ALA A 185 4.70 -9.34 -12.86
C ALA A 185 4.95 -10.71 -12.21
N PRO A 186 4.63 -11.82 -12.88
CA PRO A 186 4.93 -13.15 -12.40
C PRO A 186 6.40 -13.53 -12.63
N TRP A 187 6.85 -14.52 -11.87
CA TRP A 187 7.90 -15.43 -12.29
C TRP A 187 7.25 -16.75 -12.73
N TYR A 188 7.50 -17.17 -13.96
CA TYR A 188 7.04 -18.47 -14.44
C TYR A 188 8.05 -19.57 -14.13
N TYR A 189 7.58 -20.69 -13.58
CA TYR A 189 8.43 -21.82 -13.23
C TYR A 189 7.71 -23.15 -13.50
N TYR A 190 8.49 -24.23 -13.51
CA TYR A 190 8.01 -25.60 -13.64
C TYR A 190 8.37 -26.34 -12.35
N PRO A 191 7.40 -26.76 -11.53
CA PRO A 191 7.67 -27.47 -10.29
C PRO A 191 8.51 -28.73 -10.54
N LYS A 192 9.49 -29.01 -9.67
CA LYS A 192 10.35 -30.20 -9.80
C LYS A 192 9.54 -31.51 -9.82
N ASN A 193 8.42 -31.55 -9.11
CA ASN A 193 7.51 -32.70 -9.03
C ASN A 193 6.49 -32.78 -10.20
N ASN A 194 6.33 -31.72 -11.00
CA ASN A 194 5.46 -31.71 -12.18
C ASN A 194 6.04 -30.79 -13.27
N PRO A 195 7.09 -31.21 -13.98
CA PRO A 195 7.85 -30.34 -14.88
C PRO A 195 7.09 -29.92 -16.14
N THR A 196 5.92 -30.51 -16.40
CA THR A 196 5.05 -30.13 -17.52
C THR A 196 4.04 -29.05 -17.18
N GLU A 197 3.82 -28.78 -15.90
CA GLU A 197 2.86 -27.78 -15.44
C GLU A 197 3.57 -26.44 -15.22
N LYS A 198 3.30 -25.48 -16.11
CA LYS A 198 3.79 -24.11 -15.94
C LYS A 198 2.98 -23.42 -14.84
N ARG A 199 3.66 -22.97 -13.79
CA ARG A 199 3.08 -22.16 -12.70
C ARG A 199 3.63 -20.74 -12.70
N ALA A 200 2.93 -19.84 -12.04
CA ALA A 200 3.29 -18.44 -11.94
C ALA A 200 3.24 -17.99 -10.48
N CYS A 201 4.30 -17.38 -10.00
CA CYS A 201 4.34 -16.73 -8.68
C CYS A 201 4.47 -15.22 -8.82
N ILE A 202 3.94 -14.45 -7.87
CA ILE A 202 4.22 -13.00 -7.85
C ILE A 202 5.72 -12.78 -7.64
N ARG A 203 6.37 -12.11 -8.59
CA ARG A 203 7.78 -11.70 -8.49
C ARG A 203 7.90 -10.27 -8.01
N LYS A 204 7.15 -9.38 -8.67
CA LYS A 204 7.28 -7.94 -8.56
C LYS A 204 5.91 -7.30 -8.66
N ILE A 205 5.68 -6.27 -7.87
CA ILE A 205 4.56 -5.35 -7.97
C ILE A 205 5.16 -3.95 -8.12
N SER A 206 4.72 -3.20 -9.12
CA SER A 206 5.16 -1.82 -9.36
C SER A 206 3.96 -0.90 -9.51
N ILE A 207 4.06 0.31 -8.98
CA ILE A 207 3.06 1.36 -9.20
C ILE A 207 3.65 2.32 -10.23
N VAL A 208 2.88 2.62 -11.27
CA VAL A 208 3.28 3.42 -12.44
C VAL A 208 2.32 4.58 -12.65
#